data_AF-A0A559KLB6-F1
#
_entry.id   AF-A0A559KLB6-F1
#
_cell.length_a   1.000
_cell.length_b   1.000
_cell.length_c   1.000
_cell.angle_alpha   90.00
_cell.angle_beta   90.00
_cell.angle_gamma   90.00
#
_symmetry.space_group_name_H-M   'P 1'
#
loop_
_entity.id
_entity.type
_entity.pdbx_description
1 polymer ?
#
loop_
_entity_poly.entity_id
_entity_poly.type
_entity_poly.pdbx_seq_one_letter_code
_entity_poly.pdbx_strand_id
1 'polypeptide(L)'
;MAIQYLVSKETWLDDKTTWEDTNVSARECALSLCVNEYHDVLSQGVLQETVASSWTDREPGSYTNDDKNVKAFIKYTNHSLDMGILLVDLSDLQIKIPDRDYKRHASALRKQYFNITQTTIIALQNVLSDGFGGIRDLKSPYRDYVDGISKKLLYPALGMNQSTADFLSGLGRSSDIPATLDNVALSLTKWIGDRELEVSPMVGNATSMVIVTRLRWNYLWFPGASLIAGMMFAVLCMWETQKLKKPALKDSILATLTRAPDEDLRLCLKQAAATERLQEVGRKLEVRWEEDGEFGQLKEKKDNQPTV
;
A
#
# COMPACT_ATOMS: atom_id res chain seq x y z
N MET A 1 19.20 -7.01 28.68
CA MET A 1 17.94 -7.37 29.36
C MET A 1 17.21 -8.36 28.48
N ALA A 2 16.75 -9.46 29.05
CA ALA A 2 15.91 -10.45 28.37
C ALA A 2 14.55 -10.49 29.07
N ILE A 3 13.50 -10.69 28.29
CA ILE A 3 12.11 -10.77 28.72
C ILE A 3 11.63 -12.16 28.34
N GLN A 4 11.15 -12.90 29.33
CA GLN A 4 10.55 -14.21 29.11
C GLN A 4 9.04 -14.08 29.28
N TYR A 5 8.29 -14.59 28.31
CA TYR A 5 6.83 -14.57 28.33
C TYR A 5 6.28 -15.93 27.94
N LEU A 6 5.15 -16.28 28.52
CA LEU A 6 4.47 -17.55 28.27
C LEU A 6 3.48 -17.36 27.12
N VAL A 7 3.46 -18.31 26.20
CA VAL A 7 2.59 -18.32 25.02
C VAL A 7 1.92 -19.68 24.92
N SER A 8 0.60 -19.68 24.75
CA SER A 8 -0.16 -20.88 24.43
C SER A 8 0.17 -21.37 23.00
N LYS A 9 -0.05 -22.65 22.74
CA LYS A 9 0.13 -23.20 21.39
C LYS A 9 -0.89 -22.58 20.43
N GLU A 10 -0.52 -22.36 19.16
CA GLU A 10 -1.39 -21.77 18.12
C GLU A 10 -2.74 -22.51 17.99
N THR A 11 -2.77 -23.81 18.26
CA THR A 11 -4.01 -24.60 18.25
C THR A 11 -5.05 -24.13 19.27
N TRP A 12 -4.62 -23.55 20.39
CA TRP A 12 -5.53 -22.96 21.36
C TRP A 12 -6.05 -21.60 20.89
N LEU A 13 -5.19 -20.80 20.25
CA LEU A 13 -5.61 -19.53 19.63
C LEU A 13 -6.63 -19.73 18.49
N ASP A 14 -6.57 -20.88 17.83
CA ASP A 14 -7.50 -21.31 16.77
C ASP A 14 -8.76 -22.05 17.31
N ASP A 15 -9.02 -22.07 18.62
CA ASP A 15 -10.12 -22.82 19.26
C ASP A 15 -10.12 -24.35 18.99
N LYS A 16 -8.97 -24.93 18.59
CA LYS A 16 -8.84 -26.36 18.27
C LYS A 16 -8.52 -27.23 19.49
N THR A 17 -8.01 -26.65 20.57
CA THR A 17 -7.64 -27.37 21.80
C THR A 17 -8.20 -26.67 23.03
N THR A 18 -8.64 -27.43 24.03
CA THR A 18 -9.08 -26.86 25.31
C THR A 18 -7.88 -26.32 26.10
N TRP A 19 -8.12 -25.40 27.04
CA TRP A 19 -7.04 -24.84 27.87
C TRP A 19 -6.29 -25.93 28.65
N GLU A 20 -7.00 -26.94 29.18
CA GLU A 20 -6.40 -28.04 29.96
C GLU A 20 -5.47 -28.91 29.12
N ASP A 21 -5.76 -29.04 27.81
CA ASP A 21 -4.96 -29.82 26.87
C ASP A 21 -3.86 -29.00 26.17
N THR A 22 -3.77 -27.70 26.48
CA THR A 22 -2.84 -26.80 25.81
C THR A 22 -1.50 -26.74 26.54
N ASN A 23 -0.46 -27.28 25.91
CA ASN A 23 0.92 -27.09 26.39
C ASN A 23 1.34 -25.62 26.22
N VAL A 24 1.78 -25.01 27.32
CA VAL A 24 2.33 -23.65 27.35
C VAL A 24 3.80 -23.68 26.97
N SER A 25 4.22 -22.80 26.08
CA SER A 25 5.62 -22.61 25.70
C SER A 25 6.16 -21.30 26.28
N ALA A 26 7.40 -21.29 26.74
CA ALA A 26 8.08 -20.06 27.13
C ALA A 26 8.87 -19.52 25.93
N ARG A 27 8.70 -18.23 25.62
CA ARG A 27 9.49 -17.50 24.63
C ARG A 27 10.35 -16.46 25.35
N GLU A 28 11.56 -16.28 24.85
CA GLU A 28 12.50 -15.28 25.35
C GLU A 28 12.83 -14.27 24.25
N CYS A 29 12.70 -12.99 24.56
CA CYS A 29 13.12 -11.89 23.70
C CYS A 29 14.20 -11.09 24.41
N ALA A 30 15.28 -10.76 23.70
CA ALA A 30 16.35 -9.95 24.25
C ALA A 30 16.53 -8.67 23.44
N LEU A 31 16.71 -7.55 24.13
CA LEU A 31 17.10 -6.31 23.49
C LEU A 31 18.63 -6.27 23.34
N SER A 32 19.08 -5.95 22.13
CA SER A 32 20.49 -5.83 21.80
C SER A 32 20.77 -4.47 21.17
N LEU A 33 21.96 -3.93 21.46
CA LEU A 33 22.47 -2.73 20.80
C LEU A 33 23.09 -3.13 19.46
N CYS A 34 22.78 -2.36 18.42
CA CYS A 34 23.29 -2.56 17.06
C CYS A 34 23.65 -1.21 16.42
N VAL A 35 24.47 -1.27 15.39
CA VAL A 35 24.76 -0.16 14.48
C VAL A 35 24.09 -0.48 13.15
N ASN A 36 23.24 0.42 12.67
CA ASN A 36 22.55 0.27 11.40
C ASN A 36 23.11 1.25 10.36
N GLU A 37 23.31 0.76 9.14
CA GLU A 37 23.51 1.58 7.96
C GLU A 37 22.15 1.77 7.28
N TYR A 38 21.74 3.01 7.09
CA TYR A 38 20.49 3.35 6.42
C TYR A 38 20.72 3.73 4.97
N HIS A 39 19.78 3.33 4.12
CA HIS A 39 19.62 3.79 2.76
C HIS A 39 18.36 4.65 2.70
N ASP A 40 18.59 5.95 2.48
CA ASP A 40 17.55 6.96 2.56
C ASP A 40 17.16 7.45 1.16
N VAL A 41 15.86 7.40 0.89
CA VAL A 41 15.28 7.87 -0.37
C VAL A 41 14.22 8.92 -0.06
N LEU A 42 14.45 10.16 -0.51
CA LEU A 42 13.44 11.21 -0.44
C LEU A 42 12.51 11.09 -1.66
N SER A 43 11.30 10.56 -1.45
CA SER A 43 10.28 10.41 -2.50
C SER A 43 9.04 11.23 -2.15
N GLN A 44 8.63 12.12 -3.06
CA GLN A 44 7.44 12.98 -2.88
C GLN A 44 7.42 13.80 -1.58
N GLY A 45 8.60 14.18 -1.06
CA GLY A 45 8.71 14.92 0.20
C GLY A 45 8.60 14.05 1.47
N VAL A 46 8.56 12.73 1.32
CA VAL A 46 8.62 11.76 2.42
C VAL A 46 10.00 11.12 2.41
N LEU A 47 10.71 11.20 3.53
CA LEU A 47 11.96 10.46 3.74
C LEU A 47 11.62 8.99 3.99
N GLN A 48 12.07 8.11 3.10
CA GLN A 48 11.96 6.66 3.25
C GLN A 48 13.32 6.10 3.61
N GLU A 49 13.48 5.65 4.85
CA GLU A 49 14.72 5.07 5.35
C GLU A 49 14.58 3.55 5.38
N THR A 50 15.56 2.84 4.83
CA THR A 50 15.61 1.38 4.83
C THR A 50 16.94 0.90 5.40
N VAL A 51 16.93 -0.12 6.25
CA VAL A 51 18.17 -0.67 6.80
C VAL A 51 18.92 -1.44 5.70
N ALA A 52 20.07 -0.93 5.28
CA ALA A 52 20.94 -1.56 4.30
C ALA A 52 21.82 -2.65 4.94
N SER A 53 22.35 -2.37 6.13
CA SER A 53 23.21 -3.27 6.90
C SER A 53 22.99 -3.07 8.40
N SER A 54 23.23 -4.11 9.21
CA SER A 54 23.17 -4.03 10.68
C SER A 54 24.28 -4.86 11.32
N TRP A 55 24.96 -4.29 12.31
CA TRP A 55 26.08 -4.91 13.01
C TRP A 55 25.86 -4.91 14.53
N THR A 56 26.16 -6.03 15.18
CA THR A 56 25.96 -6.24 16.62
C THR A 56 27.22 -6.70 17.36
N ASP A 57 28.33 -6.88 16.63
CA ASP A 57 29.57 -7.42 17.18
C ASP A 57 30.20 -6.44 18.18
N ARG A 58 30.11 -6.80 19.46
CA ARG A 58 30.68 -6.02 20.56
C ARG A 58 32.15 -6.34 20.71
N GLU A 59 32.96 -5.33 20.98
CA GLU A 59 34.34 -5.50 21.42
C GLU A 59 34.34 -5.77 22.93
N PRO A 60 34.55 -7.01 23.43
CA PRO A 60 34.30 -7.35 24.82
C PRO A 60 35.23 -6.59 25.81
N GLY A 61 36.40 -6.15 25.34
CA GLY A 61 37.36 -5.38 26.11
C GLY A 61 37.05 -3.88 26.21
N SER A 62 36.04 -3.38 25.50
CA SER A 62 35.70 -1.95 25.45
C SER A 62 34.86 -1.46 26.62
N TYR A 63 34.05 -2.32 27.25
CA TYR A 63 33.16 -1.98 28.36
C TYR A 63 33.68 -2.54 29.69
N THR A 64 34.79 -2.00 30.18
CA THR A 64 35.47 -2.49 31.38
C THR A 64 36.24 -1.36 32.07
N ASN A 65 36.95 -1.66 33.16
CA ASN A 65 37.94 -0.78 33.77
C ASN A 65 39.12 -1.61 34.28
N ASP A 66 40.12 -0.97 34.88
CA ASP A 66 41.34 -1.66 35.33
C ASP A 66 41.20 -2.48 36.63
N ASP A 67 40.04 -2.45 37.27
CA ASP A 67 39.78 -3.22 38.49
C ASP A 67 39.66 -4.73 38.18
N LYS A 68 40.44 -5.54 38.91
CA LYS A 68 40.46 -7.01 38.73
C LYS A 68 39.12 -7.66 39.07
N ASN A 69 38.41 -7.16 40.08
CA ASN A 69 37.11 -7.67 40.49
C ASN A 69 36.06 -7.36 39.42
N VAL A 70 36.12 -6.18 38.81
CA VAL A 70 35.24 -5.79 37.70
C VAL A 70 35.48 -6.69 36.49
N LYS A 71 36.74 -6.90 36.08
CA LYS A 71 37.07 -7.84 34.99
C LYS A 71 36.60 -9.26 35.27
N ALA A 72 36.77 -9.75 36.50
CA ALA A 72 36.30 -11.07 36.92
C ALA A 72 34.77 -11.17 36.89
N PHE A 73 34.06 -10.13 37.34
CA PHE A 73 32.61 -10.07 37.32
C PHE A 73 32.05 -10.06 35.89
N ILE A 74 32.60 -9.23 34.99
CA ILE A 74 32.21 -9.19 33.57
C ILE A 74 32.38 -10.57 32.92
N LYS A 75 33.50 -11.24 33.19
CA LYS A 75 33.74 -12.58 32.68
C LYS A 75 32.74 -13.60 33.25
N TYR A 76 32.42 -13.48 34.53
CA TYR A 76 31.43 -14.33 35.20
C TYR A 76 30.01 -14.15 34.63
N THR A 77 29.61 -12.92 34.33
CA THR A 77 28.29 -12.60 33.75
C THR A 77 28.23 -12.73 32.23
N ASN A 78 29.26 -13.33 31.61
CA ASN A 78 29.38 -13.48 30.17
C ASN A 78 29.20 -12.16 29.40
N HIS A 79 29.87 -11.10 29.85
CA HIS A 79 29.82 -9.77 29.27
C HIS A 79 28.41 -9.14 29.25
N SER A 80 27.58 -9.46 30.25
CA SER A 80 26.32 -8.75 30.48
C SER A 80 26.57 -7.26 30.68
N LEU A 81 25.71 -6.43 30.10
CA LEU A 81 25.72 -4.99 30.34
C LEU A 81 25.07 -4.61 31.68
N ASP A 82 24.33 -5.53 32.30
CA ASP A 82 23.68 -5.33 33.59
C ASP A 82 24.71 -5.53 34.72
N MET A 83 25.18 -4.41 35.26
CA MET A 83 26.10 -4.36 36.40
C MET A 83 25.37 -4.25 37.75
N GLY A 84 24.04 -4.30 37.73
CA GLY A 84 23.21 -4.17 38.92
C GLY A 84 23.45 -2.87 39.69
N ILE A 85 23.72 -3.02 40.99
CA ILE A 85 23.77 -1.93 41.99
C ILE A 85 25.13 -1.19 41.97
N LEU A 86 26.13 -1.77 41.30
CA LEU A 86 27.49 -1.30 41.31
C LEU A 86 27.64 -0.13 40.32
N LEU A 87 27.65 1.10 40.87
CA LEU A 87 28.10 2.30 40.15
C LEU A 87 29.61 2.22 39.98
N VAL A 88 30.04 1.46 38.98
CA VAL A 88 31.44 1.35 38.57
C VAL A 88 31.64 2.27 37.37
N ASP A 89 32.71 3.05 37.37
CA ASP A 89 33.12 3.83 36.20
C ASP A 89 33.67 2.86 35.14
N LEU A 90 33.01 2.77 33.99
CA LEU A 90 33.35 1.85 32.89
C LEU A 90 33.56 2.67 31.62
N SER A 91 34.52 2.26 30.79
CA SER A 91 34.67 2.83 29.46
C SER A 91 33.47 2.53 28.55
N ASP A 92 33.31 3.34 27.50
CA ASP A 92 32.24 3.20 26.51
C ASP A 92 32.28 1.84 25.79
N LEU A 93 31.12 1.22 25.62
CA LEU A 93 30.97 -0.01 24.85
C LEU A 93 31.23 0.29 23.37
N GLN A 94 32.04 -0.54 22.71
CA GLN A 94 32.30 -0.43 21.29
C GLN A 94 31.61 -1.55 20.50
N ILE A 95 30.91 -1.16 19.43
CA ILE A 95 30.45 -2.06 18.38
C ILE A 95 31.42 -1.94 17.21
N LYS A 96 31.97 -3.08 16.77
CA LYS A 96 32.92 -3.17 15.67
C LYS A 96 32.22 -3.62 14.40
N ILE A 97 32.42 -2.89 13.31
CA ILE A 97 32.06 -3.37 11.98
C ILE A 97 33.13 -4.37 11.51
N PRO A 98 32.75 -5.60 11.10
CA PRO A 98 33.70 -6.60 10.60
C PRO A 98 34.57 -6.07 9.46
N ASP A 99 35.85 -6.45 9.43
CA ASP A 99 36.81 -5.92 8.45
C ASP A 99 36.37 -6.12 6.99
N ARG A 100 35.64 -7.21 6.72
CA ARG A 100 35.08 -7.52 5.40
C ARG A 100 34.05 -6.46 4.98
N ASP A 101 33.15 -6.12 5.88
CA ASP A 101 32.06 -5.18 5.63
C ASP A 101 32.60 -3.76 5.61
N TYR A 102 33.51 -3.45 6.53
CA TYR A 102 34.22 -2.17 6.53
C TYR A 102 34.94 -1.92 5.20
N LYS A 103 35.66 -2.91 4.66
CA LYS A 103 36.31 -2.78 3.34
C LYS A 103 35.34 -2.63 2.18
N ARG A 104 34.20 -3.34 2.23
CA ARG A 104 33.16 -3.29 1.19
C ARG A 104 32.42 -1.95 1.19
N HIS A 105 32.20 -1.36 2.37
CA HIS A 105 31.47 -0.11 2.58
C HIS A 105 32.42 1.06 2.90
N ALA A 106 33.73 0.90 2.66
CA ALA A 106 34.79 1.82 3.10
C ALA A 106 34.63 3.25 2.54
N SER A 107 33.97 3.40 1.39
CA SER A 107 33.66 4.70 0.80
C SER A 107 32.57 5.46 1.56
N ALA A 108 31.68 4.76 2.28
CA ALA A 108 30.57 5.34 3.03
C ALA A 108 30.87 5.41 4.55
N LEU A 109 31.61 4.44 5.10
CA LEU A 109 31.87 4.33 6.53
C LEU A 109 33.14 5.09 6.94
N ARG A 110 32.96 6.19 7.69
CA ARG A 110 34.08 6.99 8.24
C ARG A 110 34.78 6.34 9.43
N LYS A 111 34.11 5.45 10.15
CA LYS A 111 34.61 4.80 11.36
C LYS A 111 34.24 3.32 11.31
N GLN A 112 35.16 2.48 11.79
CA GLN A 112 34.92 1.05 11.96
C GLN A 112 34.35 0.71 13.35
N TYR A 113 34.59 1.58 14.34
CA TYR A 113 34.18 1.40 15.72
C TYR A 113 33.20 2.49 16.12
N PHE A 114 32.13 2.09 16.79
CA PHE A 114 31.07 2.96 17.28
C PHE A 114 30.99 2.84 18.79
N ASN A 115 31.16 3.97 19.49
CA ASN A 115 31.09 4.02 20.94
C ASN A 115 29.65 4.23 21.40
N ILE A 116 29.23 3.51 22.41
CA ILE A 116 27.97 3.67 23.12
C ILE A 116 28.33 4.02 24.56
N THR A 117 27.90 5.21 24.99
CA THR A 117 28.29 5.71 26.30
C THR A 117 27.74 4.84 27.42
N GLN A 118 28.52 4.71 28.49
CA GLN A 118 28.06 4.01 29.70
C GLN A 118 26.74 4.61 30.23
N THR A 119 26.62 5.94 30.21
CA THR A 119 25.42 6.65 30.65
C THR A 119 24.19 6.25 29.85
N THR A 120 24.30 6.11 28.52
CA THR A 120 23.21 5.63 27.66
C THR A 120 22.76 4.23 28.07
N ILE A 121 23.71 3.32 28.32
CA ILE A 121 23.42 1.93 28.72
C ILE A 121 22.71 1.89 30.07
N ILE A 122 23.22 2.62 31.07
CA ILE A 122 22.63 2.67 32.42
C ILE A 122 21.24 3.31 32.38
N ALA A 123 21.07 4.42 31.66
CA ALA A 123 19.79 5.10 31.54
C ALA A 123 18.73 4.20 30.90
N LEU A 124 19.09 3.53 29.80
CA LEU A 124 18.19 2.60 29.11
C LEU A 124 17.81 1.42 30.01
N GLN A 125 18.77 0.83 30.73
CA GLN A 125 18.49 -0.25 31.68
C GLN A 125 17.59 0.18 32.82
N ASN A 126 17.78 1.38 33.37
CA ASN A 126 16.92 1.91 34.42
C ASN A 126 15.48 2.10 33.93
N VAL A 127 15.30 2.74 32.76
CA VAL A 127 13.97 2.97 32.16
C VAL A 127 13.27 1.64 31.87
N LEU A 128 13.97 0.67 31.29
CA LEU A 128 13.40 -0.65 31.06
C LEU A 128 13.08 -1.35 32.38
N SER A 129 14.02 -1.39 33.33
CA SER A 129 13.77 -2.05 34.63
C SER A 129 12.62 -1.41 35.40
N ASP A 130 12.38 -0.11 35.26
CA ASP A 130 11.26 0.59 35.88
C ASP A 130 9.95 0.38 35.13
N GLY A 131 10.00 0.30 33.80
CA GLY A 131 8.84 -0.04 32.96
C GLY A 131 8.36 -1.47 33.16
N PHE A 132 9.27 -2.40 33.44
CA PHE A 132 8.98 -3.82 33.70
C PHE A 132 8.81 -4.15 35.19
N GLY A 133 9.26 -3.28 36.08
CA GLY A 133 9.13 -3.43 37.53
C GLY A 133 7.87 -2.77 38.08
N GLY A 134 7.41 -3.20 39.26
CA GLY A 134 6.45 -2.42 40.03
C GLY A 134 7.08 -1.08 40.46
N ILE A 135 6.25 -0.03 40.61
CA ILE A 135 6.67 1.31 41.02
C ILE A 135 7.55 1.22 42.27
N ARG A 136 8.78 1.76 42.18
CA ARG A 136 9.68 1.96 43.32
C ARG A 136 8.99 2.87 44.34
N ASP A 137 8.82 2.42 45.58
CA ASP A 137 8.33 3.28 46.64
C ASP A 137 9.41 4.32 46.97
N LEU A 138 9.27 5.53 46.44
CA LEU A 138 10.27 6.62 46.51
C LEU A 138 10.54 7.13 47.95
N LYS A 139 9.84 6.59 48.95
CA LYS A 139 9.88 7.01 50.35
C LYS A 139 10.82 6.19 51.25
N SER A 140 11.42 5.10 50.75
CA SER A 140 12.39 4.33 51.54
C SER A 140 13.79 4.99 51.44
N PRO A 141 14.36 5.55 52.54
CA PRO A 141 15.71 6.10 52.55
C PRO A 141 16.79 5.02 52.56
N TYR A 142 16.40 3.78 52.83
CA TYR A 142 17.16 2.60 52.46
C TYR A 142 16.82 2.27 51.00
N ARG A 143 17.83 2.05 50.17
CA ARG A 143 17.66 1.28 48.92
C ARG A 143 17.07 -0.04 49.38
N ASP A 144 15.74 -0.17 49.36
CA ASP A 144 15.10 -1.37 49.87
C ASP A 144 15.72 -2.52 49.10
N TYR A 145 16.31 -3.44 49.87
CA TYR A 145 16.83 -4.70 49.39
C TYR A 145 15.65 -5.42 48.77
N VAL A 146 15.33 -5.12 47.52
CA VAL A 146 14.51 -5.96 46.68
C VAL A 146 15.38 -7.18 46.45
N ASP A 147 15.17 -8.11 47.37
CA ASP A 147 15.69 -9.47 47.40
C ASP A 147 15.95 -9.95 45.96
N GLY A 148 17.22 -10.25 45.68
CA GLY A 148 17.74 -10.59 44.35
C GLY A 148 17.20 -11.90 43.79
N ILE A 149 16.03 -12.35 44.23
CA ILE A 149 15.45 -13.67 43.97
C ILE A 149 14.15 -13.56 43.16
N SER A 150 13.52 -12.40 43.04
CA SER A 150 12.41 -12.28 42.07
C SER A 150 12.07 -10.86 41.65
N LYS A 151 12.73 -10.36 40.58
CA LYS A 151 12.06 -9.44 39.65
C LYS A 151 10.97 -10.22 38.89
N LYS A 152 9.95 -10.70 39.60
CA LYS A 152 8.74 -11.23 38.97
C LYS A 152 8.05 -10.04 38.31
N LEU A 153 7.98 -10.06 36.99
CA LEU A 153 7.12 -9.17 36.21
C LEU A 153 5.70 -9.33 36.77
N LEU A 154 5.21 -8.33 37.50
CA LEU A 154 3.85 -8.33 38.03
C LEU A 154 2.93 -7.87 36.91
N TYR A 155 2.27 -8.83 36.25
CA TYR A 155 1.11 -8.52 35.42
C TYR A 155 0.06 -7.80 36.30
N PRO A 156 -0.60 -6.74 35.83
CA PRO A 156 -1.61 -6.03 36.62
C PRO A 156 -2.68 -7.02 37.09
N ALA A 157 -2.68 -7.33 38.39
CA ALA A 157 -3.76 -8.08 39.01
C ALA A 157 -4.96 -7.14 39.23
N LEU A 158 -6.17 -7.65 38.96
CA LEU A 158 -7.41 -6.96 39.29
C LEU A 158 -7.42 -6.54 40.77
N GLY A 159 -7.58 -5.23 41.04
CA GLY A 159 -7.62 -4.66 42.39
C GLY A 159 -6.35 -3.93 42.85
N MET A 160 -5.32 -3.84 42.01
CA MET A 160 -4.13 -3.03 42.32
C MET A 160 -4.43 -1.55 42.04
N ASN A 161 -4.58 -0.73 43.10
CA ASN A 161 -4.84 0.72 43.01
C ASN A 161 -3.64 1.57 42.54
N GLN A 162 -2.48 0.95 42.33
CA GLN A 162 -1.31 1.60 41.77
C GLN A 162 -1.19 1.19 40.31
N SER A 163 -1.14 2.20 39.43
CA SER A 163 -0.88 2.05 38.01
C SER A 163 0.44 1.31 37.80
N THR A 164 0.36 -0.01 37.68
CA THR A 164 1.52 -0.83 37.33
C THR A 164 1.99 -0.39 35.94
N ALA A 165 3.26 -0.01 35.90
CA ALA A 165 3.97 0.67 34.82
C ALA A 165 3.43 0.41 33.40
N ASP A 166 3.27 1.51 32.66
CA ASP A 166 2.67 1.59 31.32
C ASP A 166 3.18 0.56 30.29
N PHE A 167 4.41 0.05 30.45
CA PHE A 167 5.02 -0.91 29.52
C PHE A 167 4.38 -2.30 29.58
N LEU A 168 4.10 -2.82 30.77
CA LEU A 168 3.45 -4.13 30.94
C LEU A 168 1.99 -4.10 30.47
N SER A 169 1.30 -2.99 30.68
CA SER A 169 -0.06 -2.78 30.19
C SER A 169 -0.10 -2.70 28.65
N GLY A 170 0.90 -2.06 28.04
CA GLY A 170 1.07 -2.03 26.58
C GLY A 170 1.35 -3.41 26.00
N LEU A 171 2.28 -4.16 26.60
CA LEU A 171 2.59 -5.53 26.18
C LEU A 171 1.40 -6.49 26.34
N GLY A 172 0.67 -6.40 27.46
CA GLY A 172 -0.50 -7.25 27.72
C GLY A 172 -1.68 -7.01 26.77
N ARG A 173 -1.76 -5.82 26.15
CA ARG A 173 -2.76 -5.51 25.11
C ARG A 173 -2.31 -5.85 23.69
N SER A 174 -1.02 -6.17 23.50
CA SER A 174 -0.50 -6.44 22.18
C SER A 174 -0.88 -7.84 21.70
N SER A 175 -1.37 -7.93 20.46
CA SER A 175 -1.62 -9.21 19.78
C SER A 175 -0.35 -9.82 19.20
N ASP A 176 0.70 -9.01 18.98
CA ASP A 176 1.98 -9.44 18.40
C ASP A 176 3.14 -8.79 19.17
N ILE A 177 3.63 -9.52 20.18
CA ILE A 177 4.70 -9.09 21.06
C ILE A 177 6.01 -8.84 20.29
N PRO A 178 6.48 -9.75 19.40
CA PRO A 178 7.65 -9.49 18.55
C PRO A 178 7.54 -8.18 17.76
N ALA A 179 6.44 -7.97 17.02
CA ALA A 179 6.27 -6.74 16.23
C ALA A 179 6.22 -5.49 17.12
N THR A 180 5.67 -5.61 18.33
CA THR A 180 5.64 -4.50 19.29
C THR A 180 7.04 -4.14 19.77
N LEU A 181 7.87 -5.13 20.09
CA LEU A 181 9.26 -4.90 20.50
C LEU A 181 10.08 -4.29 19.37
N ASP A 182 9.87 -4.74 18.12
CA ASP A 182 10.51 -4.16 16.94
C ASP A 182 10.10 -2.69 16.75
N ASN A 183 8.80 -2.38 16.87
CA ASN A 183 8.30 -1.01 16.80
C ASN A 183 8.86 -0.11 17.91
N VAL A 184 9.03 -0.64 19.12
CA VAL A 184 9.68 0.08 20.23
C VAL A 184 11.15 0.34 19.92
N ALA A 185 11.88 -0.65 19.41
CA ALA A 185 13.28 -0.50 19.01
C ALA A 185 13.44 0.55 17.89
N LEU A 186 12.54 0.54 16.90
CA LEU A 186 12.51 1.55 15.83
C LEU A 186 12.21 2.95 16.38
N SER A 187 11.23 3.07 17.28
CA SER A 187 10.89 4.34 17.92
C SER A 187 12.05 4.91 18.73
N LEU A 188 12.76 4.07 19.50
CA LEU A 188 13.97 4.47 20.23
C LEU A 188 15.08 4.91 19.29
N THR A 189 15.29 4.19 18.19
CA THR A 189 16.31 4.53 17.20
C THR A 189 16.03 5.90 16.56
N LYS A 190 14.77 6.12 16.16
CA LYS A 190 14.32 7.41 15.64
C LYS A 190 14.51 8.53 16.67
N TRP A 191 14.12 8.29 17.91
CA TRP A 191 14.28 9.27 18.99
C TRP A 191 15.75 9.65 19.23
N ILE A 192 16.67 8.68 19.16
CA ILE A 192 18.11 8.93 19.28
C ILE A 192 18.59 9.79 18.10
N GLY A 193 18.22 9.44 16.87
CA GLY A 193 18.61 10.19 15.66
C GLY A 193 18.06 11.62 15.66
N ASP A 194 16.78 11.80 15.99
CA ASP A 194 16.10 13.10 16.03
C ASP A 194 16.74 14.04 17.08
N ARG A 195 17.34 13.51 18.15
CA ARG A 195 18.01 14.30 19.20
C ARG A 195 19.47 14.61 18.93
N GLU A 196 20.16 13.78 18.14
CA GLU A 196 21.54 14.05 17.72
C GLU A 196 21.60 15.25 16.76
N LEU A 197 20.51 15.49 16.03
CA LEU A 197 20.31 16.72 15.29
C LEU A 197 20.04 17.86 16.29
N GLU A 198 21.07 18.64 16.63
CA GLU A 198 20.96 19.90 17.40
C GLU A 198 20.03 20.94 16.76
N VAL A 199 19.49 20.64 15.58
CA VAL A 199 18.55 21.45 14.82
C VAL A 199 17.22 20.70 14.77
N SER A 200 16.20 21.23 15.44
CA SER A 200 14.81 20.78 15.25
C SER A 200 14.52 20.64 13.75
N PRO A 201 13.79 19.58 13.31
CA PRO A 201 13.51 19.37 11.89
C PRO A 201 12.99 20.67 11.28
N MET A 202 13.78 21.25 10.37
CA MET A 202 13.44 22.53 9.78
C MET A 202 12.25 22.33 8.85
N VAL A 203 11.21 23.13 9.05
CA VAL A 203 10.08 23.21 8.11
C VAL A 203 10.62 23.75 6.79
N GLY A 204 10.90 22.85 5.85
CA GLY A 204 11.29 23.16 4.48
C GLY A 204 10.10 23.03 3.54
N ASN A 205 10.07 23.85 2.50
CA ASN A 205 9.06 23.69 1.45
C ASN A 205 9.46 22.55 0.52
N ALA A 206 8.78 21.40 0.64
CA ALA A 206 8.87 20.32 -0.33
C ALA A 206 8.06 20.67 -1.59
N THR A 207 8.70 20.74 -2.75
CA THR A 207 7.99 20.92 -4.02
C THR A 207 7.57 19.55 -4.55
N SER A 208 6.27 19.27 -4.50
CA SER A 208 5.70 18.08 -5.15
C SER A 208 5.31 18.42 -6.58
N MET A 209 5.77 17.64 -7.56
CA MET A 209 5.29 17.74 -8.94
C MET A 209 3.85 17.23 -9.02
N VAL A 210 2.89 18.10 -8.74
CA VAL A 210 1.47 17.82 -8.99
C VAL A 210 1.14 18.25 -10.41
N ILE A 211 0.70 17.30 -11.24
CA ILE A 211 0.17 17.61 -12.57
C ILE A 211 -1.22 18.23 -12.38
N VAL A 212 -1.29 19.56 -12.35
CA VAL A 212 -2.55 20.30 -12.34
C VAL A 212 -3.00 20.50 -13.80
N THR A 213 -3.84 19.61 -14.30
CA THR A 213 -4.49 19.79 -15.61
C THR A 213 -5.55 20.89 -15.53
N ARG A 214 -5.22 22.09 -16.04
CA ARG A 214 -6.16 23.20 -16.16
C ARG A 214 -7.10 22.98 -17.35
N LEU A 215 -8.31 22.51 -17.09
CA LEU A 215 -9.37 22.42 -18.09
C LEU A 215 -9.77 23.83 -18.55
N ARG A 216 -9.42 24.17 -19.80
CA ARG A 216 -9.83 25.43 -20.43
C ARG A 216 -11.22 25.26 -21.05
N TRP A 217 -12.25 25.61 -20.28
CA TRP A 217 -13.67 25.52 -20.67
C TRP A 217 -14.00 26.16 -22.02
N ASN A 218 -13.25 27.19 -22.42
CA ASN A 218 -13.46 27.90 -23.69
C ASN A 218 -13.37 26.99 -24.93
N TYR A 219 -12.59 25.91 -24.89
CA TYR A 219 -12.47 24.97 -26.01
C TYR A 219 -13.55 23.88 -26.02
N LEU A 220 -14.27 23.70 -24.91
CA LEU A 220 -15.32 22.68 -24.79
C LEU A 220 -16.66 23.17 -25.37
N TRP A 221 -16.84 24.48 -25.50
CA TRP A 221 -18.09 25.08 -26.00
C TRP A 221 -18.39 24.70 -27.45
N PHE A 222 -17.38 24.71 -28.33
CA PHE A 222 -17.57 24.41 -29.75
C PHE A 222 -18.10 22.99 -30.03
N PRO A 223 -17.48 21.90 -29.52
CA PRO A 223 -18.03 20.55 -29.70
C PRO A 223 -19.38 20.40 -28.99
N GLY A 224 -19.58 21.01 -27.82
CA GLY A 224 -20.86 20.99 -27.11
C GLY A 224 -22.01 21.63 -27.90
N ALA A 225 -21.77 22.83 -28.46
CA ALA A 225 -22.74 23.52 -29.31
C ALA A 225 -23.05 22.74 -30.59
N SER A 226 -22.05 22.10 -31.21
CA SER A 226 -22.24 21.29 -32.41
C SER A 226 -23.12 20.07 -32.17
N LEU A 227 -22.98 19.40 -31.01
CA LEU A 227 -23.81 18.26 -30.63
C LEU A 227 -25.26 18.68 -30.39
N ILE A 228 -25.47 19.80 -29.70
CA ILE A 228 -26.82 20.34 -29.45
C ILE A 228 -27.50 20.71 -30.77
N ALA A 229 -26.78 21.37 -31.68
CA ALA A 229 -27.29 21.72 -33.01
C ALA A 229 -27.67 20.46 -33.82
N GLY A 230 -26.83 19.42 -33.78
CA GLY A 230 -27.11 18.14 -34.44
C GLY A 230 -28.34 17.41 -33.87
N MET A 231 -28.49 17.40 -32.54
CA MET A 231 -29.67 16.83 -31.88
C MET A 231 -30.94 17.60 -32.25
N MET A 232 -30.88 18.93 -32.21
CA MET A 232 -32.01 19.79 -32.60
C MET A 232 -32.41 19.55 -34.06
N PHE A 233 -31.44 19.44 -34.97
CA PHE A 233 -31.70 19.13 -36.37
C PHE A 233 -32.40 17.76 -36.53
N ALA A 234 -31.91 16.71 -35.86
CA ALA A 234 -32.53 15.39 -35.93
C ALA A 234 -33.98 15.39 -35.39
N VAL A 235 -34.23 16.09 -34.28
CA VAL A 235 -35.57 16.24 -33.69
C VAL A 235 -36.50 16.99 -34.63
N LEU A 236 -36.04 18.08 -35.27
CA LEU A 236 -36.82 18.82 -36.25
C LEU A 236 -37.15 17.96 -37.47
N CYS A 237 -36.20 17.18 -37.99
CA CYS A 237 -36.45 16.23 -39.07
C CYS A 237 -37.51 15.20 -38.66
N MET A 238 -37.40 14.60 -37.46
CA MET A 238 -38.38 13.65 -36.96
C MET A 238 -39.77 14.27 -36.83
N TRP A 239 -39.87 15.47 -36.24
CA TRP A 239 -41.13 16.20 -36.13
C TRP A 239 -41.74 16.44 -37.51
N GLU A 240 -40.96 16.99 -38.44
CA GLU A 240 -41.46 17.32 -39.77
C GLU A 240 -41.93 16.07 -40.52
N THR A 241 -41.21 14.94 -40.42
CA THR A 241 -41.67 13.66 -40.97
C THR A 241 -42.96 13.15 -40.32
N GLN A 242 -43.13 13.28 -39.00
CA GLN A 242 -44.37 12.90 -38.32
C GLN A 242 -45.55 13.80 -38.73
N LYS A 243 -45.33 15.12 -38.82
CA LYS A 243 -46.35 16.09 -39.23
C LYS A 243 -46.81 15.84 -40.67
N LEU A 244 -45.90 15.46 -41.56
CA LEU A 244 -46.18 15.16 -42.96
C LEU A 244 -46.79 13.77 -43.19
N LYS A 245 -46.93 12.91 -42.16
CA LYS A 245 -47.45 11.53 -42.25
C LYS A 245 -46.89 10.73 -43.43
N LYS A 246 -45.64 11.01 -43.84
CA LYS A 246 -45.00 10.26 -44.92
C LYS A 246 -44.47 8.95 -44.33
N PRO A 247 -44.80 7.78 -44.92
CA PRO A 247 -44.28 6.51 -44.43
C PRO A 247 -42.76 6.57 -44.44
N ALA A 248 -42.14 6.14 -43.34
CA ALA A 248 -40.69 6.09 -43.24
C ALA A 248 -40.15 5.31 -44.43
N LEU A 249 -39.15 5.87 -45.12
CA LEU A 249 -38.57 5.35 -46.35
C LEU A 249 -37.69 4.11 -46.09
N LYS A 250 -38.17 3.20 -45.25
CA LYS A 250 -37.48 1.96 -44.87
C LYS A 250 -37.92 0.77 -45.73
N ASP A 251 -39.10 0.83 -46.35
CA ASP A 251 -39.73 -0.37 -46.93
C ASP A 251 -39.86 -0.39 -48.46
N SER A 252 -39.32 0.58 -49.21
CA SER A 252 -39.50 0.58 -50.67
C SER A 252 -38.39 1.30 -51.46
N ILE A 253 -37.26 0.61 -51.66
CA ILE A 253 -36.35 0.85 -52.80
C ILE A 253 -37.13 0.78 -54.14
N LEU A 254 -38.26 0.06 -54.14
CA LEU A 254 -39.20 -0.02 -55.25
C LEU A 254 -39.84 1.32 -55.65
N ALA A 255 -40.05 2.24 -54.70
CA ALA A 255 -40.61 3.56 -55.00
C ALA A 255 -39.63 4.38 -55.85
N THR A 256 -38.32 4.19 -55.63
CA THR A 256 -37.26 4.78 -56.46
C THR A 256 -37.23 4.15 -57.85
N LEU A 257 -37.54 2.85 -57.95
CA LEU A 257 -37.62 2.12 -59.22
C LEU A 257 -38.85 2.46 -60.06
N THR A 258 -39.94 3.01 -59.51
CA THR A 258 -41.13 3.41 -60.30
C THR A 258 -40.94 4.63 -61.18
N ARG A 259 -39.77 5.29 -61.11
CA ARG A 259 -39.40 6.44 -61.95
C ARG A 259 -38.54 6.07 -63.18
N ALA A 260 -38.07 4.82 -63.28
CA ALA A 260 -37.22 4.32 -64.37
C ALA A 260 -37.79 3.15 -65.24
N PRO A 261 -39.00 2.59 -65.07
CA PRO A 261 -39.46 1.49 -65.90
C PRO A 261 -40.25 1.96 -67.12
N ASP A 262 -40.23 1.15 -68.17
CA ASP A 262 -41.03 1.32 -69.39
C ASP A 262 -42.54 1.42 -69.07
N GLU A 263 -43.32 2.12 -69.90
CA GLU A 263 -44.72 2.48 -69.61
C GLU A 263 -45.61 1.24 -69.43
N ASP A 264 -45.32 0.16 -70.17
CA ASP A 264 -46.01 -1.13 -70.06
C ASP A 264 -45.73 -1.84 -68.72
N LEU A 265 -44.47 -1.81 -68.26
CA LEU A 265 -44.07 -2.38 -66.97
C LEU A 265 -44.69 -1.59 -65.81
N ARG A 266 -44.78 -0.27 -65.98
CA ARG A 266 -45.39 0.65 -65.02
C ARG A 266 -46.90 0.40 -64.89
N LEU A 267 -47.60 0.11 -65.99
CA LEU A 267 -49.02 -0.26 -65.96
C LEU A 267 -49.23 -1.62 -65.29
N CYS A 268 -48.38 -2.61 -65.58
CA CYS A 268 -48.44 -3.92 -64.94
C CYS A 268 -48.25 -3.82 -63.41
N LEU A 269 -47.25 -3.06 -62.95
CA LEU A 269 -46.99 -2.85 -61.52
C LEU A 269 -48.11 -2.06 -60.83
N LYS A 270 -48.71 -1.06 -61.49
CA LYS A 270 -49.88 -0.33 -60.96
C LYS A 270 -51.08 -1.26 -60.78
N GLN A 271 -51.33 -2.15 -61.74
CA GLN A 271 -52.45 -3.09 -61.66
C GLN A 271 -52.23 -4.16 -60.58
N ALA A 272 -51.00 -4.63 -60.42
CA ALA A 272 -50.61 -5.55 -59.35
C ALA A 272 -50.68 -4.90 -57.95
N ALA A 273 -50.39 -3.60 -57.83
CA ALA A 273 -50.55 -2.83 -56.60
C ALA A 273 -52.02 -2.72 -56.19
N ALA A 274 -52.90 -2.47 -57.17
CA ALA A 274 -54.34 -2.36 -56.94
C ALA A 274 -55.01 -3.68 -56.55
N THR A 275 -54.37 -4.82 -56.82
CA THR A 275 -54.91 -6.17 -56.53
C THR A 275 -54.18 -6.87 -55.37
N GLU A 276 -53.34 -6.15 -54.61
CA GLU A 276 -52.51 -6.69 -53.49
C GLU A 276 -51.59 -7.88 -53.86
N ARG A 277 -51.43 -8.18 -55.15
CA ARG A 277 -50.57 -9.28 -55.66
C ARG A 277 -49.15 -8.83 -56.00
N LEU A 278 -48.78 -7.63 -55.57
CA LEU A 278 -47.51 -6.99 -55.89
C LEU A 278 -46.29 -7.85 -55.52
N GLN A 279 -46.36 -8.54 -54.38
CA GLN A 279 -45.27 -9.37 -53.87
C GLN A 279 -45.04 -10.63 -54.72
N GLU A 280 -46.10 -11.17 -55.32
CA GLU A 280 -46.04 -12.36 -56.16
C GLU A 280 -45.53 -12.02 -57.57
N VAL A 281 -45.96 -10.88 -58.12
CA VAL A 281 -45.49 -10.35 -59.40
C VAL A 281 -44.01 -9.94 -59.29
N GLY A 282 -43.64 -9.21 -58.25
CA GLY A 282 -42.25 -8.77 -58.03
C GLY A 282 -41.26 -9.91 -57.85
N ARG A 283 -41.70 -11.10 -57.41
CA ARG A 283 -40.84 -12.28 -57.25
C ARG A 283 -40.61 -13.04 -58.56
N LYS A 284 -41.50 -12.90 -59.56
CA LYS A 284 -41.41 -13.58 -60.86
C LYS A 284 -40.83 -12.71 -61.97
N LEU A 285 -40.79 -11.39 -61.76
CA LEU A 285 -40.38 -10.43 -62.77
C LEU A 285 -38.85 -10.34 -62.86
N GLU A 286 -38.26 -10.88 -63.93
CA GLU A 286 -36.88 -10.55 -64.32
C GLU A 286 -36.88 -9.31 -65.22
N VAL A 287 -36.08 -8.31 -64.86
CA VAL A 287 -35.92 -7.06 -65.63
C VAL A 287 -34.51 -6.93 -66.18
N ARG A 288 -34.39 -6.42 -67.41
CA ARG A 288 -33.13 -6.08 -68.07
C ARG A 288 -33.04 -4.56 -68.23
N TRP A 289 -31.84 -4.02 -68.04
CA TRP A 289 -31.53 -2.64 -68.38
C TRP A 289 -31.24 -2.55 -69.87
N GLU A 290 -31.96 -1.67 -70.59
CA GLU A 290 -31.75 -1.41 -72.01
C GLU A 290 -31.52 0.10 -72.21
N GLU A 291 -30.43 0.46 -72.89
CA GLU A 291 -30.10 1.85 -73.22
C GLU A 291 -30.56 2.15 -74.64
N ASP A 292 -31.56 3.03 -74.76
CA ASP A 292 -32.06 3.51 -76.05
C ASP A 292 -31.61 4.96 -76.23
N GLY A 293 -30.44 5.14 -76.87
CA GLY A 293 -29.87 6.43 -77.29
C GLY A 293 -29.56 7.45 -76.19
N GLU A 294 -30.59 8.06 -75.60
CA GLU A 294 -30.48 9.14 -74.60
C GLU A 294 -30.98 8.75 -73.19
N PHE A 295 -31.72 7.64 -73.03
CA PHE A 295 -32.25 7.24 -71.73
C PHE A 295 -32.19 5.71 -71.54
N GLY A 296 -31.64 5.27 -70.41
CA GLY A 296 -31.72 3.88 -69.99
C GLY A 296 -33.05 3.58 -69.28
N GLN A 297 -33.70 2.49 -69.67
CA GLN A 297 -34.98 2.07 -69.10
C GLN A 297 -34.93 0.60 -68.69
N LEU A 298 -35.73 0.25 -67.67
CA LEU A 298 -35.91 -1.13 -67.23
C LEU A 298 -37.08 -1.77 -68.01
N LYS A 299 -36.80 -2.85 -68.73
CA LYS A 299 -37.79 -3.66 -69.45
C LYS A 299 -37.89 -5.07 -68.89
N GLU A 300 -39.07 -5.67 -69.00
CA GLU A 300 -39.28 -7.07 -68.64
C GLU A 300 -38.52 -8.00 -69.61
N LYS A 301 -37.79 -8.97 -69.07
CA LYS A 301 -37.06 -9.96 -69.85
C LYS A 301 -38.03 -11.05 -70.33
N LYS A 302 -38.29 -11.12 -71.64
CA LYS A 302 -39.11 -12.18 -72.25
C LYS A 302 -38.22 -13.38 -72.61
N ASP A 303 -38.62 -14.59 -72.21
CA ASP A 303 -37.84 -15.84 -72.33
C ASP A 303 -37.46 -16.28 -73.76
N ASN A 304 -37.87 -15.57 -74.81
CA ASN A 304 -37.61 -15.92 -76.22
C ASN A 304 -36.60 -15.01 -76.94
N GLN A 305 -35.78 -14.22 -76.24
CA GLN A 305 -34.70 -13.44 -76.86
C GLN A 305 -33.32 -13.95 -76.44
N PRO A 306 -32.41 -14.28 -77.38
CA PRO A 306 -31.09 -14.78 -77.04
C PRO A 306 -30.26 -13.68 -76.37
N THR A 307 -29.58 -14.06 -75.29
CA THR A 307 -28.57 -13.26 -74.61
C THR A 307 -27.41 -12.94 -75.54
N VAL A 308 -27.25 -11.66 -75.88
CA VAL A 308 -25.95 -11.03 -76.12
C VAL A 308 -25.51 -10.41 -74.80
#